data_AF-A0A2V8Q0V5-F1
#
_entry.id   AF-A0A2V8Q0V5-F1
#
_cell.length_a   1.000
_cell.length_b   1.000
_cell.length_c   1.000
_cell.angle_alpha   90.00
_cell.angle_beta   90.00
_cell.angle_gamma   90.00
#
_symmetry.space_group_name_H-M   'P 1'
#
loop_
_entity.id
_entity.type
_entity.pdbx_description
1 polymer ?
#
loop_
_entity_poly.entity_id
_entity_poly.type
_entity_poly.pdbx_seq_one_letter_code
_entity_poly.pdbx_strand_id
1 'polypeptide(L)'
;MRILATLFVLIVAPAVFAQQSSAINERRVSLNESAVALDPAGASVLEARLLTTGINGAQDTPVTNVRFVVRNSSSVSYAFVSGVVTFYDGAGVRCGEGLFKADSLASNESFETDSPGLRIRCTPSTWRVVATNLVPRMLLPYVQPVSKLEISVDGEAHPLQLDKPLTLNVGDKQRTIIVRSTP
;
A
#
# COMPACT_ATOMS: atom_id res chain seq x y z
N MET A 1 50.59 -33.12 8.31
CA MET A 1 50.03 -31.83 7.80
C MET A 1 48.74 -32.01 6.98
N ARG A 2 47.82 -32.92 7.35
CA ARG A 2 46.51 -33.06 6.66
C ARG A 2 45.28 -32.91 7.59
N ILE A 3 45.50 -32.89 8.90
CA ILE A 3 44.44 -32.83 9.92
C ILE A 3 44.14 -31.37 10.35
N LEU A 4 45.07 -30.44 10.11
CA LEU A 4 44.86 -29.02 10.44
C LEU A 4 43.98 -28.26 9.43
N ALA A 5 43.84 -28.78 8.20
CA ALA A 5 43.08 -28.11 7.14
C ALA A 5 41.56 -28.33 7.24
N THR A 6 41.13 -29.43 7.86
CA THR A 6 39.71 -29.78 8.01
C THR A 6 39.03 -29.03 9.16
N LEU A 7 39.78 -28.51 10.14
CA LEU A 7 39.21 -27.78 11.27
C LEU A 7 38.87 -26.31 10.93
N PHE A 8 39.49 -25.73 9.90
CA PHE A 8 39.28 -24.33 9.54
C PHE A 8 38.04 -24.11 8.64
N VAL A 9 37.55 -25.15 7.98
CA VAL A 9 36.37 -25.07 7.08
C VAL A 9 35.05 -25.10 7.86
N LEU A 10 35.05 -25.58 9.11
CA LEU A 10 33.84 -25.69 9.94
C LEU A 10 33.50 -24.41 10.74
N ILE A 11 34.37 -23.39 10.71
CA ILE A 11 34.19 -22.14 11.49
C ILE A 11 33.59 -21.00 10.62
N VAL A 12 33.41 -21.23 9.31
CA VAL A 12 32.86 -20.22 8.38
C VAL A 12 31.54 -20.72 7.77
N ALA A 13 30.66 -21.29 8.58
CA ALA A 13 29.24 -21.25 8.24
C ALA A 13 28.79 -19.82 8.53
N PRO A 14 28.55 -18.96 7.51
CA PRO A 14 28.05 -17.63 7.78
C PRO A 14 26.73 -17.81 8.51
N ALA A 15 26.59 -17.11 9.63
CA ALA A 15 25.29 -16.81 10.19
C ALA A 15 24.51 -16.15 9.05
N VAL A 16 23.71 -16.95 8.33
CA VAL A 16 22.61 -16.45 7.52
C VAL A 16 21.65 -15.89 8.55
N PHE A 17 21.91 -14.66 8.99
CA PHE A 17 20.86 -13.81 9.48
C PHE A 17 19.89 -13.76 8.31
N ALA A 18 18.77 -14.48 8.43
CA ALA A 18 17.61 -14.18 7.64
C ALA A 18 17.46 -12.66 7.73
N GLN A 19 17.74 -11.96 6.63
CA GLN A 19 17.56 -10.52 6.56
C GLN A 19 16.05 -10.30 6.69
N GLN A 20 15.58 -10.24 7.93
CA GLN A 20 14.27 -9.72 8.23
C GLN A 20 14.35 -8.27 7.78
N SER A 21 13.66 -7.96 6.69
CA SER A 21 13.57 -6.60 6.17
C SER A 21 13.17 -5.70 7.33
N SER A 22 14.12 -4.86 7.75
CA SER A 22 13.95 -3.86 8.79
C SER A 22 13.10 -2.71 8.25
N ALA A 23 11.85 -2.98 7.91
CA ALA A 23 10.83 -1.94 8.01
C ALA A 23 10.46 -1.88 9.50
N ILE A 24 11.14 -1.01 10.26
CA ILE A 24 10.92 -0.79 11.69
C ILE A 24 9.70 0.13 11.92
N ASN A 25 8.96 0.50 10.88
CA ASN A 25 7.92 1.53 10.98
C ASN A 25 6.51 0.98 11.22
N GLU A 26 6.16 -0.25 10.83
CA GLU A 26 4.80 -0.75 11.08
C GLU A 26 4.61 -1.16 12.54
N ARG A 27 3.70 -0.45 13.20
CA ARG A 27 3.37 -0.59 14.62
C ARG A 27 2.67 -1.93 14.89
N ARG A 28 3.08 -2.61 15.96
CA ARG A 28 2.31 -3.71 16.55
C ARG A 28 1.11 -3.13 17.28
N VAL A 29 -0.05 -3.73 17.06
CA VAL A 29 -1.32 -3.26 17.62
C VAL A 29 -2.01 -4.40 18.37
N SER A 30 -2.97 -4.05 19.22
CA SER A 30 -3.79 -5.06 19.89
C SER A 30 -4.66 -5.83 18.88
N LEU A 31 -5.12 -7.04 19.24
CA LEU A 31 -5.98 -7.84 18.36
C LEU A 31 -7.32 -7.15 17.97
N ASN A 32 -7.74 -6.14 18.73
CA ASN A 32 -8.98 -5.39 18.48
C ASN A 32 -8.76 -4.07 17.72
N GLU A 33 -7.50 -3.70 17.49
CA GLU A 33 -7.11 -2.45 16.81
C GLU A 33 -6.73 -2.76 15.36
N SER A 34 -7.02 -1.82 14.45
CA SER A 34 -6.60 -1.92 13.05
C SER A 34 -5.07 -1.82 12.94
N ALA A 35 -4.45 -2.76 12.25
CA ALA A 35 -3.03 -2.70 11.90
C ALA A 35 -2.84 -1.88 10.62
N VAL A 36 -1.78 -1.07 10.57
CA VAL A 36 -1.49 -0.22 9.40
C VAL A 36 -0.18 -0.66 8.76
N ALA A 37 -0.21 -0.89 7.46
CA ALA A 37 0.97 -1.10 6.64
C ALA A 37 1.35 0.19 5.91
N LEU A 38 2.65 0.42 5.80
CA LEU A 38 3.22 1.61 5.21
C LEU A 38 3.86 1.31 3.85
N ASP A 39 4.00 2.32 3.02
CA ASP A 39 4.82 2.26 1.80
C ASP A 39 6.31 2.55 2.12
N PRO A 40 7.22 2.45 1.13
CA PRO A 40 8.63 2.78 1.34
C PRO A 40 8.90 4.24 1.75
N ALA A 41 7.97 5.16 1.53
CA ALA A 41 8.06 6.55 1.96
C ALA A 41 7.50 6.76 3.40
N GLY A 42 6.94 5.73 4.02
CA GLY A 42 6.33 5.76 5.34
C GLY A 42 4.88 6.23 5.36
N ALA A 43 4.22 6.36 4.20
CA ALA A 43 2.81 6.71 4.12
C ALA A 43 1.92 5.50 4.40
N SER A 44 0.80 5.71 5.11
CA SER A 44 -0.21 4.67 5.33
C SER A 44 -0.90 4.30 4.02
N VAL A 45 -0.87 3.02 3.68
CA VAL A 45 -1.40 2.51 2.41
C VAL A 45 -2.42 1.40 2.56
N LEU A 46 -2.24 0.53 3.55
CA LEU A 46 -3.20 -0.52 3.87
C LEU A 46 -3.59 -0.45 5.35
N GLU A 47 -4.87 -0.61 5.61
CA GLU A 47 -5.42 -0.81 6.95
C GLU A 47 -6.00 -2.22 7.02
N ALA A 48 -5.62 -3.00 8.04
CA ALA A 48 -6.11 -4.34 8.24
C ALA A 48 -6.85 -4.45 9.57
N ARG A 49 -7.98 -5.15 9.59
CA ARG A 49 -8.74 -5.43 10.80
C ARG A 49 -8.99 -6.92 10.95
N LEU A 50 -8.70 -7.43 12.13
CA LEU A 50 -8.91 -8.82 12.47
C LEU A 50 -10.42 -9.13 12.62
N LEU A 51 -10.87 -10.22 12.00
CA LEU A 51 -12.25 -10.70 12.12
C LEU A 51 -12.34 -11.90 13.07
N THR A 52 -11.30 -12.73 13.12
CA THR A 52 -11.24 -13.84 14.06
C THR A 52 -10.96 -13.34 15.47
N THR A 53 -11.94 -13.48 16.36
CA THR A 53 -11.86 -13.00 17.75
C THR A 53 -11.25 -14.02 18.73
N GLY A 54 -11.25 -15.30 18.38
CA GLY A 54 -10.69 -16.39 19.20
C GLY A 54 -9.45 -17.00 18.57
N ILE A 55 -8.27 -16.48 18.90
CA ILE A 55 -6.99 -16.94 18.35
C ILE A 55 -6.15 -17.55 19.47
N ASN A 56 -6.57 -18.67 20.04
CA ASN A 56 -5.82 -19.36 21.10
C ASN A 56 -5.16 -20.62 20.53
N GLY A 57 -3.93 -20.46 20.02
CA GLY A 57 -3.15 -21.58 19.49
C GLY A 57 -2.28 -22.26 20.53
N ALA A 58 -2.01 -23.55 20.32
CA ALA A 58 -0.99 -24.28 21.07
C ALA A 58 -0.04 -25.03 20.12
N GLN A 59 1.04 -25.59 20.67
CA GLN A 59 2.06 -26.27 19.89
C GLN A 59 1.51 -27.42 19.04
N ASP A 60 0.61 -28.23 19.60
CA ASP A 60 0.01 -29.40 18.95
C ASP A 60 -1.32 -29.09 18.25
N THR A 61 -1.99 -28.00 18.63
CA THR A 61 -3.26 -27.55 18.06
C THR A 61 -3.14 -26.10 17.54
N PRO A 62 -2.42 -25.89 16.43
CA PRO A 62 -2.25 -24.55 15.89
C PRO A 62 -3.55 -24.01 15.28
N VAL A 63 -3.78 -22.71 15.42
CA VAL A 63 -4.86 -22.02 14.68
C VAL A 63 -4.38 -21.76 13.24
N THR A 64 -5.16 -22.18 12.25
CA THR A 64 -4.77 -22.09 10.82
C THR A 64 -5.64 -21.16 9.98
N ASN A 65 -6.86 -20.85 10.43
CA ASN A 65 -7.87 -20.14 9.64
C ASN A 65 -8.18 -18.77 10.26
N VAL A 66 -7.17 -17.90 10.30
CA VAL A 66 -7.35 -16.53 10.77
C VAL A 66 -7.84 -15.66 9.62
N ARG A 67 -8.99 -15.03 9.81
CA ARG A 67 -9.58 -14.10 8.86
C ARG A 67 -9.37 -12.67 9.29
N PHE A 68 -9.09 -11.83 8.33
CA PHE A 68 -8.98 -10.39 8.48
C PHE A 68 -9.42 -9.71 7.20
N VAL A 69 -9.85 -8.46 7.32
CA VAL A 69 -10.16 -7.58 6.20
C VAL A 69 -8.96 -6.66 5.98
N VAL A 70 -8.58 -6.46 4.72
CA VAL A 70 -7.58 -5.47 4.33
C VAL A 70 -8.25 -4.44 3.45
N ARG A 71 -8.09 -3.17 3.81
CA ARG A 71 -8.60 -1.99 3.11
C ARG A 71 -7.45 -1.19 2.53
N ASN A 72 -7.61 -0.68 1.32
CA ASN A 72 -6.73 0.35 0.78
C ASN A 72 -7.12 1.72 1.35
N SER A 73 -6.27 2.27 2.22
CA SER A 73 -6.44 3.58 2.84
C SER A 73 -5.85 4.72 2.00
N SER A 74 -5.13 4.40 0.90
CA SER A 74 -4.51 5.39 0.02
C SER A 74 -5.45 5.86 -1.10
N SER A 75 -5.07 6.95 -1.76
CA SER A 75 -5.69 7.42 -3.02
C SER A 75 -5.23 6.64 -4.25
N VAL A 76 -4.19 5.81 -4.12
CA VAL A 76 -3.62 5.01 -5.21
C VAL A 76 -4.38 3.69 -5.33
N SER A 77 -4.82 3.35 -6.55
CA SER A 77 -5.38 2.01 -6.81
C SER A 77 -4.27 1.05 -7.19
N TYR A 78 -4.32 -0.18 -6.70
CA TYR A 78 -3.28 -1.18 -6.95
C TYR A 78 -3.76 -2.28 -7.92
N ALA A 79 -2.87 -2.67 -8.83
CA ALA A 79 -3.00 -3.80 -9.74
C ALA A 79 -2.55 -5.11 -9.08
N PHE A 80 -1.83 -5.03 -7.97
CA PHE A 80 -1.46 -6.17 -7.14
C PHE A 80 -1.03 -5.65 -5.78
N VAL A 81 -1.52 -6.27 -4.71
CA VAL A 81 -1.04 -6.06 -3.35
C VAL A 81 -0.69 -7.40 -2.72
N SER A 82 0.40 -7.45 -1.99
CA SER A 82 0.70 -8.58 -1.11
C SER A 82 1.39 -8.10 0.15
N GLY A 83 1.32 -8.91 1.18
CA GLY A 83 2.01 -8.62 2.42
C GLY A 83 2.06 -9.79 3.37
N VAL A 84 2.56 -9.48 4.55
CA VAL A 84 2.74 -10.42 5.65
C VAL A 84 1.89 -9.95 6.82
N VAL A 85 1.21 -10.90 7.47
CA VAL A 85 0.60 -10.73 8.78
C VAL A 85 1.39 -11.53 9.80
N THR A 86 1.75 -10.91 10.92
CA THR A 86 2.52 -11.55 11.98
C THR A 86 1.82 -11.37 13.32
N PHE A 87 1.70 -12.45 14.08
CA PHE A 87 1.11 -12.48 15.42
C PHE A 87 2.18 -12.66 16.48
N TYR A 88 2.02 -12.02 17.63
CA TYR A 88 2.97 -12.06 18.73
C TYR A 88 2.26 -12.30 20.07
N ASP A 89 2.88 -13.07 20.96
CA ASP A 89 2.39 -13.30 22.33
C ASP A 89 2.55 -12.06 23.24
N GLY A 90 2.25 -12.21 24.53
CA GLY A 90 2.39 -11.15 25.53
C GLY A 90 3.85 -10.72 25.81
N ALA A 91 4.83 -11.56 25.46
CA ALA A 91 6.26 -11.27 25.58
C ALA A 91 6.84 -10.68 24.27
N GLY A 92 6.02 -10.56 23.22
CA GLY A 92 6.45 -10.10 21.90
C GLY A 92 7.17 -11.17 21.07
N VAL A 93 7.07 -12.44 21.45
CA VAL A 93 7.58 -13.58 20.67
C VAL A 93 6.62 -13.89 19.54
N ARG A 94 7.15 -14.18 18.35
CA ARG A 94 6.35 -14.49 17.16
C ARG A 94 5.58 -15.81 17.35
N CYS A 95 4.24 -15.75 17.32
CA CYS A 95 3.36 -16.92 17.40
C CYS A 95 3.08 -17.58 16.05
N GLY A 96 3.12 -16.80 14.98
CA GLY A 96 2.76 -17.24 13.64
C GLY A 96 2.89 -16.12 12.64
N GLU A 97 3.09 -16.50 11.38
CA GLU A 97 3.20 -15.60 10.25
C GLU A 97 2.47 -16.18 9.05
N GLY A 98 1.82 -15.31 8.29
CA GLY A 98 1.04 -15.68 7.13
C GLY A 98 1.14 -14.62 6.04
N LEU A 99 0.81 -15.01 4.82
CA LEU A 99 0.78 -14.12 3.66
C LEU A 99 -0.65 -13.73 3.32
N PHE A 100 -0.83 -12.53 2.79
CA PHE A 100 -2.06 -12.14 2.09
C PHE A 100 -1.72 -11.57 0.72
N LYS A 101 -2.70 -11.64 -0.19
CA LYS A 101 -2.61 -11.04 -1.51
C LYS A 101 -3.98 -10.67 -2.04
N ALA A 102 -4.02 -9.64 -2.88
CA ALA A 102 -5.15 -9.36 -3.75
C ALA A 102 -4.62 -8.93 -5.13
N ASP A 103 -5.25 -9.47 -6.18
CA ASP A 103 -4.88 -9.18 -7.57
C ASP A 103 -5.34 -7.78 -8.02
N SER A 104 -6.05 -7.06 -7.16
CA SER A 104 -6.69 -5.80 -7.52
C SER A 104 -7.24 -5.16 -6.24
N LEU A 105 -6.90 -3.89 -5.99
CA LEU A 105 -7.47 -3.16 -4.85
C LEU A 105 -7.55 -1.66 -5.16
N ALA A 106 -8.75 -1.19 -5.48
CA ALA A 106 -9.06 0.22 -5.71
C ALA A 106 -8.95 1.05 -4.42
N SER A 107 -8.91 2.37 -4.55
CA SER A 107 -8.92 3.27 -3.39
C SER A 107 -10.18 3.06 -2.56
N ASN A 108 -10.03 2.95 -1.24
CA ASN A 108 -11.10 2.65 -0.27
C ASN A 108 -11.78 1.28 -0.45
N GLU A 109 -11.34 0.44 -1.38
CA GLU A 109 -11.81 -0.93 -1.51
C GLU A 109 -11.25 -1.79 -0.38
N SER A 110 -12.01 -2.82 0.01
CA SER A 110 -11.61 -3.79 1.02
C SER A 110 -11.84 -5.21 0.53
N PHE A 111 -11.01 -6.15 0.98
CA PHE A 111 -11.20 -7.57 0.73
C PHE A 111 -11.02 -8.36 2.03
N GLU A 112 -11.85 -9.39 2.22
CA GLU A 112 -11.68 -10.37 3.28
C GLU A 112 -10.73 -11.46 2.78
N THR A 113 -9.76 -11.84 3.62
CA THR A 113 -8.81 -12.89 3.30
C THR A 113 -8.48 -13.70 4.54
N ASP A 114 -8.14 -14.96 4.31
CA ASP A 114 -7.32 -15.74 5.22
C ASP A 114 -5.85 -15.64 4.80
N SER A 115 -4.95 -16.16 5.64
CA SER A 115 -3.53 -16.27 5.32
C SER A 115 -3.12 -17.73 5.16
N PRO A 116 -2.98 -18.23 3.92
CA PRO A 116 -2.61 -19.62 3.67
C PRO A 116 -1.31 -20.01 4.36
N GLY A 117 -1.29 -21.17 5.00
CA GLY A 117 -0.11 -21.71 5.69
C GLY A 117 0.18 -21.09 7.06
N LEU A 118 -0.57 -20.06 7.50
CA LEU A 118 -0.44 -19.53 8.85
C LEU A 118 -0.73 -20.64 9.87
N ARG A 119 0.14 -20.75 10.88
CA ARG A 119 -0.04 -21.63 12.04
C ARG A 119 0.34 -20.87 13.29
N ILE A 120 -0.65 -20.47 14.07
CA ILE A 120 -0.44 -19.78 15.35
C ILE A 120 -0.30 -20.83 16.44
N ARG A 121 0.86 -20.88 17.10
CA ARG A 121 1.22 -21.92 18.09
C ARG A 121 1.25 -21.44 19.54
N CYS A 122 0.86 -20.18 19.77
CA CYS A 122 0.69 -19.60 21.10
C CYS A 122 -0.55 -18.71 21.14
N THR A 123 -0.82 -18.12 22.30
CA THR A 123 -1.88 -17.11 22.48
C THR A 123 -1.31 -15.72 22.14
N PRO A 124 -1.63 -15.15 20.97
CA PRO A 124 -1.18 -13.83 20.60
C PRO A 124 -1.92 -12.75 21.40
N SER A 125 -1.21 -11.67 21.70
CA SER A 125 -1.76 -10.46 22.32
C SER A 125 -1.74 -9.28 21.35
N THR A 126 -0.80 -9.30 20.39
CA THR A 126 -0.61 -8.24 19.40
C THR A 126 -0.36 -8.83 18.03
N TRP A 127 -0.56 -8.00 17.02
CA TRP A 127 -0.35 -8.37 15.63
C TRP A 127 0.15 -7.17 14.83
N ARG A 128 0.64 -7.45 13.62
CA ARG A 128 1.20 -6.48 12.68
C ARG A 128 0.92 -6.92 11.27
N VAL A 129 0.76 -5.95 10.37
CA VAL A 129 0.68 -6.16 8.93
C VAL A 129 1.77 -5.35 8.24
N VAL A 130 2.38 -5.92 7.21
CA VAL A 130 3.42 -5.27 6.39
C VAL A 130 3.10 -5.50 4.93
N ALA A 131 3.07 -4.43 4.14
CA ALA A 131 2.95 -4.53 2.69
C ALA A 131 4.32 -4.90 2.12
N THR A 132 4.39 -5.98 1.35
CA THR A 132 5.63 -6.43 0.71
C THR A 132 5.68 -6.07 -0.76
N ASN A 133 4.52 -6.09 -1.43
CA ASN A 133 4.40 -5.66 -2.81
C ASN A 133 3.18 -4.74 -2.94
N LEU A 134 3.41 -3.57 -3.50
CA LEU A 134 2.39 -2.59 -3.85
C LEU A 134 2.65 -2.21 -5.30
N VAL A 135 1.85 -2.76 -6.22
CA VAL A 135 1.99 -2.47 -7.66
C VAL A 135 0.85 -1.54 -8.04
N PRO A 136 1.11 -0.22 -8.22
CA PRO A 136 0.07 0.72 -8.60
C PRO A 136 -0.53 0.34 -9.95
N ARG A 137 -1.84 0.56 -10.12
CA ARG A 137 -2.42 0.63 -11.46
C ARG A 137 -1.82 1.87 -12.12
N MET A 138 -1.11 1.69 -13.23
CA MET A 138 -0.81 2.82 -14.09
C MET A 138 -2.14 3.30 -14.67
N LEU A 139 -2.64 4.41 -14.14
CA LEU A 139 -3.54 5.23 -14.93
C LEU A 139 -2.68 5.75 -16.09
N LEU A 140 -3.02 5.36 -17.32
CA LEU A 140 -2.59 6.14 -18.48
C LEU A 140 -2.84 7.61 -18.12
N PRO A 141 -1.90 8.54 -18.40
CA PRO A 141 -2.07 9.92 -18.02
C PRO A 141 -3.46 10.35 -18.45
N TYR A 142 -4.30 10.66 -17.46
CA TYR A 142 -5.60 11.24 -17.72
C TYR A 142 -5.30 12.59 -18.35
N VAL A 143 -5.23 12.60 -19.67
CA VAL A 143 -5.32 13.83 -20.44
C VAL A 143 -6.72 14.31 -20.11
N GLN A 144 -6.83 15.21 -19.13
CA GLN A 144 -8.03 16.03 -19.01
C GLN A 144 -8.30 16.50 -20.43
N PRO A 145 -9.47 16.24 -21.04
CA PRO A 145 -9.79 16.89 -22.29
C PRO A 145 -9.74 18.37 -21.96
N VAL A 146 -8.67 19.05 -22.39
CA VAL A 146 -8.61 20.50 -22.35
C VAL A 146 -9.76 20.88 -23.27
N SER A 147 -10.90 21.24 -22.67
CA SER A 147 -12.06 21.68 -23.41
C SER A 147 -11.56 22.76 -24.36
N LYS A 148 -11.67 22.53 -25.67
CA LYS A 148 -11.36 23.56 -26.65
C LYS A 148 -12.41 24.64 -26.43
N LEU A 149 -12.03 25.67 -25.68
CA LEU A 149 -12.89 26.82 -25.44
C LEU A 149 -12.80 27.70 -26.68
N GLU A 150 -13.93 28.11 -27.22
CA GLU A 150 -14.02 29.11 -28.29
C GLU A 150 -14.99 30.20 -27.88
N ILE A 151 -14.69 31.43 -28.28
CA ILE A 151 -15.62 32.55 -28.19
C ILE A 151 -16.04 32.91 -29.61
N SER A 152 -17.34 33.02 -29.84
CA SER A 152 -17.88 33.54 -31.09
C SER A 152 -18.36 34.97 -30.89
N VAL A 153 -17.90 35.87 -31.75
CA VAL A 153 -18.32 37.28 -31.80
C VAL A 153 -18.77 37.56 -33.22
N ASP A 154 -20.04 37.93 -33.40
CA ASP A 154 -20.64 38.25 -34.70
C ASP A 154 -20.47 37.18 -35.79
N GLY A 155 -20.34 35.91 -35.39
CA GLY A 155 -20.16 34.77 -36.30
C GLY A 155 -18.69 34.41 -36.58
N GLU A 156 -17.72 35.19 -36.10
CA GLU A 156 -16.30 34.84 -36.14
C GLU A 156 -15.92 34.05 -34.87
N ALA A 157 -15.26 32.90 -35.04
CA ALA A 157 -14.88 32.02 -33.94
C ALA A 157 -13.39 32.22 -33.58
N HIS A 158 -13.11 32.48 -32.31
CA HIS A 158 -11.76 32.65 -31.79
C HIS A 158 -11.45 31.60 -30.71
N PRO A 159 -10.37 30.80 -30.88
CA PRO A 159 -9.98 29.81 -29.89
C PRO A 159 -9.41 30.50 -28.64
N LEU A 160 -9.93 30.11 -27.48
CA LEU A 160 -9.44 30.55 -26.18
C LEU A 160 -8.39 29.57 -25.65
N GLN A 161 -7.28 30.12 -25.18
CA GLN A 161 -6.23 29.36 -24.50
C GLN A 161 -6.08 29.93 -23.08
N LEU A 162 -5.96 29.06 -22.09
CA LEU A 162 -5.70 29.48 -20.72
C LEU A 162 -4.38 30.25 -20.66
N ASP A 163 -4.38 31.34 -19.90
CA ASP A 163 -3.24 32.23 -19.65
C ASP A 163 -2.62 32.92 -20.87
N LYS A 164 -3.22 32.75 -22.06
CA LYS A 164 -2.77 33.44 -23.27
C LYS A 164 -3.71 34.62 -23.59
N PRO A 165 -3.17 35.84 -23.78
CA PRO A 165 -3.99 36.99 -24.14
C PRO A 165 -4.55 36.84 -25.56
N LEU A 166 -5.87 37.00 -25.68
CA LEU A 166 -6.58 37.16 -26.94
C LEU A 166 -6.97 38.63 -27.08
N THR A 167 -6.67 39.25 -28.21
CA THR A 167 -7.02 40.65 -28.46
C THR A 167 -8.14 40.73 -29.48
N LEU A 168 -9.25 41.35 -29.11
CA LEU A 168 -10.45 41.50 -29.95
C LEU A 168 -10.84 42.98 -30.05
N ASN A 169 -11.40 43.37 -31.18
CA ASN A 169 -12.01 44.68 -31.36
C ASN A 169 -13.50 44.58 -31.02
N VAL A 170 -13.95 45.34 -30.02
CA VAL A 170 -15.36 45.37 -29.60
C VAL A 170 -15.86 46.79 -29.84
N GLY A 171 -16.59 46.98 -30.94
CA GLY A 171 -16.89 48.31 -31.49
C GLY A 171 -15.60 49.05 -31.88
N ASP A 172 -15.47 50.31 -31.48
CA ASP A 172 -14.30 51.14 -31.80
C ASP A 172 -13.11 50.96 -30.83
N LYS A 173 -13.16 49.97 -29.92
CA LYS A 173 -12.15 49.79 -28.87
C LYS A 173 -11.56 48.39 -28.88
N GLN A 174 -10.23 48.32 -28.86
CA GLN A 174 -9.49 47.07 -28.69
C GLN A 174 -9.50 46.63 -27.23
N ARG A 175 -9.78 45.34 -26.99
CA ARG A 175 -9.85 44.72 -25.66
C ARG A 175 -9.00 43.45 -25.64
N THR A 176 -8.34 43.21 -24.51
CA THR A 176 -7.56 42.00 -24.27
C THR A 176 -8.29 41.12 -23.26
N ILE A 177 -8.52 39.87 -23.63
CA ILE A 177 -9.18 38.85 -22.82
C ILE A 177 -8.11 37.84 -22.40
N ILE A 178 -8.05 37.51 -21.11
CA ILE A 178 -7.19 36.46 -20.58
C ILE A 178 -8.08 35.51 -19.78
N VAL A 179 -8.14 34.26 -20.20
CA VAL A 179 -8.91 33.22 -19.50
C VAL A 179 -8.02 32.58 -18.46
N ARG A 180 -8.50 32.50 -17.21
CA ARG A 180 -7.79 31.88 -16.10
C ARG A 180 -8.70 30.89 -15.38
N SER A 181 -8.11 29.82 -14.86
CA SER A 181 -8.81 28.92 -13.96
C SER A 181 -9.07 29.63 -12.63
N THR A 182 -10.30 29.55 -12.12
CA THR A 182 -10.60 29.95 -10.75
C THR A 182 -10.10 28.90 -9.77
N PRO A 183 -9.61 29.30 -8.58
CA PRO A 183 -9.17 28.37 -7.55
C PRO A 183 -10.30 27.49 -7.00
#